data_AF-A0A5Q6RX19-F1
#
_entry.id   AF-A0A5Q6RX19-F1
#
_cell.length_a   1.000
_cell.length_b   1.000
_cell.length_c   1.000
_cell.angle_alpha   90.00
_cell.angle_beta   90.00
_cell.angle_gamma   90.00
#
_symmetry.space_group_name_H-M   'P 1'
#
loop_
_entity.id
_entity.type
_entity.pdbx_description
1 polymer ?
#
loop_
_entity_poly.entity_id
_entity_poly.type
_entity_poly.pdbx_seq_one_letter_code
_entity_poly.pdbx_strand_id
1 'polypeptide(L)' 'MNRSTTVAPAGTAGAALRTIRTAAELSLSAVAEQCSMSASTIARIERGERDLFPWERASLTSAIVDAAGAR' A
#
# COMPACT_ATOMS: atom_id res chain seq x y z
N MET A 1 13.32 -23.78 -5.64
CA MET A 1 12.19 -22.84 -5.52
C MET A 1 12.67 -21.66 -4.69
N ASN A 2 13.20 -20.60 -5.32
CA ASN A 2 13.78 -19.48 -4.60
C ASN A 2 12.74 -18.38 -4.45
N ARG A 3 12.25 -18.16 -3.23
CA ARG A 3 11.45 -16.98 -2.89
C ARG A 3 12.43 -15.83 -2.65
N SER A 4 12.69 -15.02 -3.67
CA SER A 4 13.35 -13.73 -3.50
C SER A 4 12.40 -12.81 -2.73
N THR A 5 12.46 -12.83 -1.41
CA THR A 5 11.87 -11.79 -0.58
C THR A 5 12.78 -10.58 -0.65
N THR A 6 12.61 -9.78 -1.71
CA THR A 6 13.15 -8.43 -1.76
C THR A 6 12.46 -7.65 -0.66
N VAL A 7 13.13 -7.53 0.48
CA VAL A 7 12.73 -6.58 1.52
C VAL A 7 12.84 -5.21 0.87
N ALA A 8 11.70 -4.58 0.59
CA ALA A 8 11.68 -3.22 0.08
C ALA A 8 12.52 -2.35 1.02
N PRO A 9 13.42 -1.49 0.51
CA PRO A 9 14.23 -0.65 1.37
C PRO A 9 13.31 0.14 2.29
N ALA A 10 13.56 0.03 3.60
CA ALA A 10 12.72 0.57 4.67
C ALA A 10 12.55 2.10 4.66
N GLY A 11 13.14 2.80 3.68
CA GLY A 11 13.03 4.25 3.48
C GLY A 11 12.13 4.69 2.32
N THR A 12 11.46 3.77 1.60
CA THR A 12 10.57 4.16 0.49
C THR A 12 9.17 4.53 0.97
N ALA A 13 8.51 5.44 0.24
CA ALA A 13 7.12 5.82 0.54
C ALA A 13 6.17 4.60 0.50
N GLY A 14 6.44 3.62 -0.37
CA GLY A 14 5.69 2.37 -0.43
C GLY A 14 5.84 1.52 0.84
N ALA A 15 7.06 1.40 1.37
CA ALA A 15 7.28 0.67 2.62
C ALA A 15 6.54 1.33 3.81
N ALA A 16 6.50 2.66 3.86
CA ALA A 16 5.74 3.39 4.87
C ALA A 16 4.23 3.12 4.77
N LEU A 17 3.66 3.15 3.56
CA LEU A 17 2.24 2.83 3.33
C LEU A 17 1.91 1.40 3.77
N ARG A 18 2.79 0.43 3.44
CA ARG A 18 2.63 -0.96 3.88
C ARG A 18 2.55 -1.05 5.39
N THR A 19 3.47 -0.42 6.11
CA THR A 19 3.50 -0.42 7.58
C THR A 19 2.18 0.08 8.14
N ILE A 20 1.69 1.24 7.67
CA ILE A 20 0.43 1.83 8.14
C ILE A 20 -0.74 0.89 7.86
N ARG A 21 -0.87 0.37 6.63
CA ARG A 21 -1.93 -0.57 6.25
C ARG A 21 -1.91 -1.84 7.11
N THR A 22 -0.74 -2.43 7.32
CA THR A 22 -0.62 -3.66 8.12
C THR A 22 -0.86 -3.43 9.60
N ALA A 23 -0.48 -2.27 10.14
CA ALA A 23 -0.78 -1.90 11.52
C ALA A 23 -2.28 -1.70 11.75
N ALA A 24 -3.02 -1.26 10.72
CA ALA A 24 -4.48 -1.22 10.71
C ALA A 24 -5.14 -2.58 10.36
N GLU A 25 -4.35 -3.65 10.20
CA GLU A 25 -4.79 -4.99 9.83
C GLU A 25 -5.64 -5.04 8.54
N LEU A 26 -5.40 -4.11 7.62
CA LEU A 26 -6.16 -3.99 6.37
C LEU A 26 -5.58 -4.88 5.28
N SER A 27 -6.45 -5.52 4.50
CA SER A 27 -6.05 -6.21 3.28
C SER A 27 -5.77 -5.20 2.16
N LEU A 28 -5.03 -5.63 1.13
CA LEU A 28 -4.85 -4.82 -0.08
C LEU A 28 -6.17 -4.59 -0.81
N SER A 29 -7.11 -5.54 -0.75
CA SER A 29 -8.44 -5.40 -1.37
C SER A 29 -9.28 -4.33 -0.67
N ALA A 30 -9.26 -4.28 0.67
CA ALA A 30 -9.99 -3.28 1.43
C ALA A 30 -9.53 -1.85 1.08
N VAL A 31 -8.22 -1.65 0.90
CA VAL A 31 -7.69 -0.35 0.45
C VAL A 31 -8.04 -0.07 -1.02
N ALA A 32 -7.97 -1.09 -1.87
CA ALA A 32 -8.34 -0.98 -3.28
C ALA A 32 -9.83 -0.67 -3.49
N GLU A 33 -10.71 -1.06 -2.58
CA GLU A 33 -12.14 -0.68 -2.63
C GLU A 33 -12.36 0.81 -2.33
N GLN A 34 -11.43 1.44 -1.59
CA GLN A 34 -11.50 2.85 -1.22
C GLN A 34 -10.74 3.78 -2.18
N CYS A 35 -10.10 3.24 -3.23
CA CYS A 35 -9.39 4.06 -4.21
C CYS A 35 -9.45 3.48 -5.63
N SER A 36 -9.11 4.27 -6.64
CA SER A 36 -9.12 3.82 -8.04
C SER A 36 -7.93 2.92 -8.42
N MET A 37 -7.28 2.26 -7.46
CA MET A 37 -6.12 1.41 -7.69
C MET A 37 -6.44 -0.07 -7.44
N SER A 38 -5.92 -0.94 -8.30
CA SER A 38 -6.00 -2.38 -8.05
C SER A 38 -5.09 -2.80 -6.88
N ALA A 39 -5.49 -3.84 -6.14
CA ALA A 39 -4.68 -4.44 -5.08
C ALA A 39 -3.26 -4.83 -5.56
N SER A 40 -3.13 -5.29 -6.81
CA SER A 40 -1.84 -5.60 -7.44
C SER A 40 -0.96 -4.36 -7.64
N THR A 41 -1.56 -3.23 -8.04
CA THR A 41 -0.84 -1.95 -8.16
C THR A 41 -0.33 -1.50 -6.79
N ILE A 42 -1.18 -1.57 -5.76
CA ILE A 42 -0.82 -1.21 -4.38
C ILE A 42 0.34 -2.08 -3.89
N ALA A 43 0.28 -3.40 -4.12
CA ALA A 43 1.37 -4.31 -3.76
C ALA A 43 2.70 -3.96 -4.43
N ARG A 44 2.69 -3.59 -5.72
CA ARG A 44 3.90 -3.18 -6.44
C ARG A 44 4.49 -1.89 -5.87
N ILE A 45 3.65 -0.92 -5.52
CA ILE A 45 4.05 0.32 -4.85
C ILE A 45 4.69 -0.01 -3.49
N GLU A 46 4.01 -0.81 -2.66
CA GLU A 46 4.50 -1.20 -1.33
C GLU A 46 5.84 -1.93 -1.36
N ARG A 47 6.13 -2.64 -2.45
CA ARG A 47 7.41 -3.32 -2.67
C ARG A 47 8.49 -2.43 -3.30
N GLY A 48 8.15 -1.20 -3.69
CA GLY A 48 9.06 -0.30 -4.41
C GLY A 48 9.30 -0.72 -5.87
N GLU A 49 8.47 -1.61 -6.43
CA GLU A 49 8.54 -2.05 -7.83
C GLU A 49 7.86 -1.06 -8.80
N ARG A 50 7.19 -0.05 -8.23
CA ARG A 50 6.54 1.05 -8.94
C ARG A 50 6.64 2.29 -8.08
N ASP A 51 7.03 3.40 -8.69
CA ASP A 51 7.01 4.69 -8.01
C ASP A 51 5.58 5.11 -7.63
N LEU A 52 5.52 5.92 -6.59
CA LEU A 52 4.28 6.51 -6.10
C LEU A 52 4.29 8.00 -6.42
N PHE A 53 3.38 8.42 -7.28
CA PHE A 53 3.26 9.84 -7.59
C PHE A 53 2.63 10.62 -6.42
N PRO A 54 2.92 11.92 -6.27
CA PRO A 54 2.42 12.72 -5.14
C PRO A 54 0.89 12.69 -4.97
N TRP A 55 0.12 12.78 -6.06
CA TRP A 55 -1.35 12.73 -6.01
C TRP A 55 -1.88 11.34 -5.62
N GLU A 56 -1.19 10.28 -6.04
CA GLU A 56 -1.54 8.91 -5.66
C GLU A 56 -1.27 8.65 -4.18
N ARG A 57 -0.19 9.24 -3.64
CA ARG A 57 0.16 9.12 -2.22
C ARG A 57 -0.96 9.65 -1.33
N ALA A 58 -1.49 10.82 -1.64
CA ALA A 58 -2.60 11.41 -0.89
C ALA A 58 -3.84 10.51 -0.94
N SER A 59 -4.20 10.04 -2.14
CA SER A 59 -5.34 9.14 -2.34
C SER A 59 -5.19 7.81 -1.57
N LEU A 60 -4.03 7.16 -1.66
CA LEU A 60 -3.75 5.90 -0.95
C LEU A 60 -3.76 6.07 0.57
N THR A 61 -3.24 7.20 1.06
CA THR A 61 -3.23 7.48 2.50
C THR A 61 -4.65 7.68 3.02
N SER A 62 -5.49 8.45 2.30
CA SER A 62 -6.91 8.60 2.65
C SER A 62 -7.63 7.25 2.63
N ALA A 63 -7.45 6.47 1.57
CA ALA A 63 -8.06 5.16 1.42
C ALA A 63 -7.76 4.20 2.57
N ILE A 64 -6.53 4.23 3.10
CA ILE A 64 -6.15 3.44 4.29
C ILE A 64 -6.90 3.93 5.54
N VAL A 65 -7.03 5.24 5.73
CA VAL A 65 -7.77 5.83 6.86
C VAL A 65 -9.26 5.50 6.77
N ASP A 66 -9.85 5.67 5.58
CA ASP A 66 -11.27 5.41 5.32
C ASP A 66 -11.60 3.92 5.51
N ALA A 67 -10.75 3.02 4.98
CA ALA A 67 -10.90 1.58 5.16
C ALA A 67 -10.74 1.15 6.64
N ALA A 68 -9.92 1.85 7.42
CA ALA A 68 -9.76 1.59 8.85
C ALA A 68 -10.99 2.05 9.65
N GLY A 69 -11.63 3.15 9.26
CA GLY A 69 -12.84 3.68 9.92
C GLY A 69 -14.14 2.96 9.55
N ALA A 70 -14.16 2.20 8.45
CA ALA A 70 -15.32 1.40 8.03
C ALA A 70 -15.46 0.04 8.74
N ARG A 71 -14.57 -0.28 9.69
CA ARG A 71 -14.57 -1.50 10.51
C ARG A 71 -15.23 -1.27 11.86
#